data_AF-A0A6V7FIX1-F1
#
_entry.id   AF-A0A6V7FIX1-F1
#
_cell.length_a   1.000
_cell.length_b   1.000
_cell.length_c   1.000
_cell.angle_alpha   90.00
_cell.angle_beta   90.00
_cell.angle_gamma   90.00
#
_symmetry.space_group_name_H-M   'P 1'
#
loop_
_entity.id
_entity.type
_entity.pdbx_description
1 polymer ?
#
loop_
_entity_poly.entity_id
_entity_poly.type
_entity_poly.pdbx_seq_one_letter_code
_entity_poly.pdbx_strand_id
1 'polypeptide(L)'
;MNPLNIRVAHAKAEIAILAGRDEGLDALWETLEDAFALGKQQYHAGEESMPLLFVGAQDLQDRWVSGQDFAFELEQMENCELCKAARGDPCEIHG
;
A
#
# COMPACT_ATOMS: atom_id res chain seq x y z
N MET A 1 -2.73 3.72 -10.69
CA MET A 1 -2.87 5.00 -9.95
C MET A 1 -1.74 5.96 -10.36
N ASN A 2 -1.92 7.27 -10.20
CA ASN A 2 -0.87 8.26 -10.52
C ASN A 2 -0.25 8.82 -9.21
N PRO A 3 1.07 8.67 -8.97
CA PRO A 3 1.71 9.12 -7.74
C PRO A 3 1.56 10.62 -7.45
N LEU A 4 1.47 11.47 -8.48
CA LEU A 4 1.24 12.91 -8.33
C LEU A 4 -0.13 13.20 -7.73
N ASN A 5 -1.16 12.51 -8.19
CA ASN A 5 -2.51 12.70 -7.66
C ASN A 5 -2.60 12.30 -6.20
N ILE A 6 -1.98 11.17 -5.83
CA ILE A 6 -1.91 10.69 -4.45
C ILE A 6 -1.20 11.73 -3.58
N ARG A 7 -0.02 12.22 -4.00
CA ARG A 7 0.75 13.20 -3.23
C ARG A 7 0.02 14.52 -3.03
N VAL A 8 -0.67 15.01 -4.06
CA VAL A 8 -1.47 16.24 -3.99
C VAL A 8 -2.69 16.06 -3.08
N ALA A 9 -3.38 14.92 -3.16
CA ALA A 9 -4.51 14.61 -2.29
C ALA A 9 -4.07 14.49 -0.83
N HIS A 10 -2.97 13.80 -0.57
CA HIS A 10 -2.36 13.68 0.76
C HIS A 10 -2.03 15.04 1.38
N ALA A 11 -1.34 15.92 0.65
CA ALA A 11 -1.05 17.28 1.13
C ALA A 11 -2.32 18.09 1.44
N LYS A 12 -3.38 17.93 0.63
CA LYS A 12 -4.68 18.59 0.88
C LYS A 12 -5.34 18.06 2.15
N ALA A 13 -5.25 16.75 2.40
CA ALA A 13 -5.77 16.12 3.61
C ALA A 13 -5.03 16.62 4.86
N GLU A 14 -3.69 16.66 4.83
CA GLU A 14 -2.88 17.23 5.92
C GLU A 14 -3.28 18.69 6.24
N ILE A 15 -3.44 19.52 5.20
CA ILE A 15 -3.89 20.92 5.36
C ILE A 15 -5.31 20.99 5.93
N ALA A 16 -6.21 20.10 5.51
CA ALA A 16 -7.58 20.07 6.02
C ALA A 16 -7.62 19.74 7.52
N ILE A 17 -6.82 18.76 7.96
CA ILE A 17 -6.66 18.41 9.38
C ILE A 17 -6.14 19.61 10.16
N LEU A 18 -5.09 20.27 9.67
CA LEU A 18 -4.51 21.45 10.33
C LEU A 18 -5.50 22.64 10.39
N ALA A 19 -6.41 22.73 9.43
CA ALA A 19 -7.47 23.73 9.40
C ALA A 19 -8.68 23.37 10.29
N GLY A 20 -8.65 22.24 11.01
CA GLY A 20 -9.74 21.78 11.86
C GLY A 20 -10.97 21.30 11.09
N ARG A 21 -10.76 20.75 9.88
CA ARG A 21 -11.83 20.18 9.06
C ARG A 21 -11.90 18.67 9.23
N ASP A 22 -13.06 18.19 9.67
CA ASP A 22 -13.27 16.79 10.05
C ASP A 22 -13.03 15.82 8.88
N GLU A 23 -13.32 16.21 7.64
CA GLU A 23 -13.10 15.37 6.45
C GLU A 23 -11.62 15.09 6.15
N GLY A 24 -10.70 15.81 6.79
CA GLY A 24 -9.27 15.67 6.54
C GLY A 24 -8.72 14.30 6.93
N LEU A 25 -9.24 13.68 8.00
CA LEU A 25 -8.79 12.35 8.45
C LEU A 25 -9.20 11.25 7.48
N ASP A 26 -10.44 11.26 7.02
CA ASP A 26 -10.94 10.29 6.05
C ASP A 26 -10.18 10.41 4.72
N ALA A 27 -9.98 11.65 4.24
CA ALA A 27 -9.20 11.89 3.03
C ALA A 27 -7.73 11.46 3.18
N LEU A 28 -7.13 11.62 4.37
CA LEU A 28 -5.78 11.13 4.62
C LEU A 28 -5.73 9.59 4.52
N TRP A 29 -6.69 8.91 5.15
CA TRP A 29 -6.79 7.45 5.07
C TRP A 29 -6.93 6.94 3.64
N GLU A 30 -7.78 7.57 2.82
CA GLU A 30 -7.91 7.22 1.39
C GLU A 30 -6.58 7.29 0.64
N THR A 31 -5.76 8.31 0.93
CA THR A 31 -4.46 8.47 0.26
C THR A 31 -3.44 7.39 0.66
N LEU A 32 -3.55 6.87 1.88
CA LEU A 32 -2.73 5.76 2.38
C LEU A 32 -3.11 4.44 1.71
N GLU A 33 -4.41 4.21 1.50
CA GLU A 33 -4.92 3.06 0.74
C GLU A 33 -4.54 3.13 -0.75
N ASP A 34 -4.59 4.33 -1.35
CA ASP A 34 -4.11 4.55 -2.71
C ASP A 34 -2.59 4.28 -2.85
N ALA A 35 -1.79 4.69 -1.85
CA ALA A 35 -0.35 4.42 -1.83
C ALA A 35 -0.06 2.91 -1.72
N PHE A 36 -0.78 2.21 -0.85
CA PHE A 36 -0.72 0.74 -0.73
C PHE A 36 -1.10 0.06 -2.04
N ALA A 37 -2.23 0.43 -2.63
CA ALA A 37 -2.72 -0.16 -3.87
C ALA A 37 -1.76 0.12 -5.04
N LEU A 38 -1.13 1.30 -5.07
CA LEU A 38 -0.08 1.62 -6.03
C LEU A 38 1.16 0.73 -5.85
N GLY A 39 1.62 0.52 -4.60
CA GLY A 39 2.74 -0.38 -4.31
C GLY A 39 2.48 -1.80 -4.80
N LYS A 40 1.31 -2.35 -4.47
CA LYS A 40 0.87 -3.66 -4.98
C LYS A 40 0.82 -3.71 -6.51
N GLN A 41 0.28 -2.68 -7.15
CA GLN A 41 0.21 -2.60 -8.61
C GLN A 41 1.62 -2.60 -9.24
N GLN A 42 2.55 -1.85 -8.64
CA GLN A 42 3.91 -1.72 -9.13
C GLN A 42 4.73 -3.01 -8.94
N TYR A 43 4.55 -3.72 -7.83
CA TYR A 43 5.11 -5.06 -7.63
C TYR A 43 4.84 -5.98 -8.84
N HIS A 44 3.55 -6.12 -9.21
CA HIS A 44 3.15 -6.97 -10.33
C HIS A 44 3.62 -6.45 -11.70
N ALA A 45 4.01 -5.17 -11.78
CA ALA A 45 4.63 -4.58 -12.97
C ALA A 45 6.17 -4.74 -12.99
N GLY A 46 6.77 -5.29 -11.93
CA GLY A 46 8.23 -5.40 -11.76
C GLY A 46 8.90 -4.09 -11.36
N GLU A 47 8.16 -3.14 -10.81
CA GLU A 47 8.64 -1.81 -10.43
C GLU A 47 8.91 -1.75 -8.92
N GLU A 48 10.19 -1.88 -8.54
CA GLU A 48 10.64 -1.88 -7.14
C GLU A 48 11.12 -0.50 -6.66
N SER A 49 11.25 0.48 -7.56
CA SER A 49 11.67 1.82 -7.19
C SER A 49 10.47 2.67 -6.74
N MET A 50 10.57 3.20 -5.53
CA MET A 50 9.55 4.06 -4.95
C MET A 50 9.37 5.36 -5.76
N PRO A 51 8.13 5.86 -5.93
CA PRO A 51 7.91 7.13 -6.60
C PRO A 51 8.62 8.30 -5.89
N LEU A 52 9.45 9.05 -6.62
CA LEU A 52 10.15 10.24 -6.11
C LEU A 52 9.20 11.28 -5.47
N LEU A 53 7.93 11.29 -5.89
CA LEU A 53 6.91 12.20 -5.36
C LEU A 53 6.49 11.90 -3.92
N PHE A 54 6.81 10.71 -3.39
CA PHE A 54 6.53 10.36 -1.98
C PHE A 54 7.64 10.81 -1.03
N VAL A 55 8.77 11.30 -1.55
CA VAL A 55 9.86 11.83 -0.70
C VAL A 55 9.32 12.94 0.20
N GLY A 56 9.56 12.78 1.51
CA GLY A 56 9.13 13.71 2.54
C GLY A 56 7.71 13.46 3.09
N ALA A 57 6.98 12.48 2.57
CA ALA A 57 5.74 11.97 3.16
C ALA A 57 5.97 10.52 3.62
N GLN A 58 6.41 10.32 4.86
CA GLN A 58 6.86 9.01 5.34
C GLN A 58 5.75 7.96 5.35
N ASP A 59 4.53 8.36 5.69
CA ASP A 59 3.35 7.52 5.71
C ASP A 59 2.96 6.98 4.32
N LEU A 60 3.09 7.80 3.26
CA LEU A 60 2.92 7.33 1.88
C LEU A 60 4.01 6.33 1.49
N GLN A 61 5.26 6.56 1.90
CA GLN A 61 6.37 5.65 1.63
C GLN A 61 6.14 4.30 2.32
N ASP A 62 5.82 4.31 3.61
CA ASP A 62 5.59 3.10 4.40
C ASP A 62 4.41 2.29 3.87
N ARG A 63 3.33 2.97 3.45
CA ARG A 63 2.17 2.29 2.87
C ARG A 63 2.44 1.74 1.49
N TRP A 64 3.22 2.43 0.67
CA TRP A 64 3.66 1.90 -0.62
C TRP A 64 4.52 0.64 -0.45
N VAL A 65 5.48 0.65 0.49
CA VAL A 65 6.29 -0.53 0.82
C VAL A 65 5.41 -1.68 1.31
N SER A 66 4.46 -1.40 2.20
CA SER A 66 3.50 -2.41 2.67
C SER A 66 2.69 -3.03 1.53
N GLY A 67 2.37 -2.26 0.49
CA GLY A 67 1.71 -2.75 -0.72
C GLY A 67 2.58 -3.72 -1.54
N GLN A 68 3.88 -3.44 -1.65
CA GLN A 68 4.87 -4.32 -2.28
C GLN A 68 5.04 -5.61 -1.48
N ASP A 69 5.26 -5.51 -0.16
CA ASP A 69 5.43 -6.64 0.73
C ASP A 69 4.21 -7.57 0.72
N PHE A 70 3.01 -6.98 0.77
CA PHE A 70 1.76 -7.74 0.69
C PHE A 70 1.63 -8.50 -0.64
N ALA A 71 2.01 -7.87 -1.76
CA ALA A 71 1.97 -8.52 -3.06
C ALA A 71 2.97 -9.68 -3.15
N PHE A 72 4.16 -9.50 -2.60
CA PHE A 72 5.18 -10.54 -2.48
C PHE A 72 4.71 -11.72 -1.61
N GLU A 73 4.14 -11.45 -0.43
CA GLU A 73 3.60 -12.49 0.45
C GLU A 73 2.47 -13.28 -0.22
N LEU A 74 1.55 -12.59 -0.90
CA LEU A 74 0.49 -13.25 -1.67
C LEU A 74 1.05 -14.15 -2.76
N GLU A 75 2.05 -13.68 -3.53
CA GLU A 75 2.68 -14.49 -4.57
C GLU A 75 3.39 -15.71 -3.96
N GLN A 76 4.04 -15.58 -2.81
CA GLN A 76 4.63 -16.71 -2.10
C GLN A 76 3.58 -17.74 -1.68
N MET A 77 2.44 -17.29 -1.13
CA MET A 77 1.34 -18.17 -0.73
C MET A 77 0.71 -18.86 -1.94
N GLU A 78 0.47 -18.13 -3.03
CA GLU A 78 -0.08 -18.67 -4.29
C GLU A 78 0.84 -19.73 -4.91
N ASN A 79 2.16 -19.62 -4.71
CA ASN A 79 3.13 -20.58 -5.21
C ASN A 79 3.53 -21.67 -4.20
N CYS A 80 3.01 -21.62 -2.97
CA CYS A 80 3.31 -22.61 -1.95
C CYS A 80 2.46 -23.88 -2.13
N GLU A 81 3.11 -25.01 -2.44
CA GLU A 81 2.42 -26.30 -2.59
C GLU A 81 1.71 -26.76 -1.30
N LEU A 82 2.23 -26.39 -0.13
CA LEU A 82 1.57 -26.67 1.15
C LEU A 82 0.29 -25.84 1.32
N CYS A 83 0.30 -24.56 0.92
CA CYS A 83 -0.91 -23.73 0.91
C CYS A 83 -1.96 -24.29 -0.06
N LYS A 84 -1.56 -24.75 -1.26
CA LYS A 84 -2.49 -25.36 -2.23
C LYS A 84 -3.08 -26.68 -1.75
N ALA A 85 -2.30 -27.45 -0.99
CA ALA A 85 -2.71 -28.75 -0.45
C ALA A 85 -3.52 -28.64 0.85
N ALA A 86 -3.54 -27.47 1.50
CA ALA A 86 -4.29 -27.21 2.72
C ALA A 86 -5.78 -27.49 2.50
N ARG A 87 -6.32 -28.48 3.24
CA ARG A 87 -7.75 -28.85 3.22
C ARG A 87 -8.41 -28.51 4.55
N GLY A 88 -8.28 -27.25 4.96
CA GLY A 88 -8.86 -26.73 6.19
C GLY A 88 -7.88 -26.59 7.36
N ASP A 89 -6.74 -27.29 7.32
CA ASP A 89 -5.61 -27.04 8.22
C ASP A 89 -4.74 -25.89 7.67
N PRO A 90 -4.25 -24.98 8.52
CA PRO A 90 -3.37 -23.90 8.08
C PRO A 90 -2.03 -24.44 7.54
N CYS A 91 -1.41 -23.68 6.63
CA CYS A 91 -0.09 -24.00 6.11
C CYS A 91 0.98 -23.87 7.21
N GLU A 92 1.90 -24.81 7.31
CA GLU A 92 2.96 -24.76 8.34
C GLU A 92 3.93 -23.57 8.17
N ILE A 93 4.01 -22.97 6.98
CA ILE A 93 4.91 -21.85 6.67
C ILE A 93 4.18 -20.51 6.85
N HIS A 94 2.97 -20.40 6.33
CA HIS A 94 2.23 -19.13 6.25
C HIS A 94 1.08 -19.02 7.28
N GLY A 95 0.81 -20.09 8.03
CA GLY A 95 -0.36 -20.21 8.90
C GLY A 95 -1.65 -20.34 8.12
#